data_AF-A0A1H6FW94-F1
#
_entry.id   AF-A0A1H6FW94-F1
#
_cell.length_a   1.000
_cell.length_b   1.000
_cell.length_c   1.000
_cell.angle_alpha   90.00
_cell.angle_beta   90.00
_cell.angle_gamma   90.00
#
_symmetry.space_group_name_H-M   'P 1'
#
loop_
_entity.id
_entity.type
_entity.pdbx_description
1 polymer ?
#
loop_
_entity_poly.entity_id
_entity_poly.type
_entity_poly.pdbx_seq_one_letter_code
_entity_poly.pdbx_strand_id
1 'polypeptide(L)'
;MEVPSTDTEATVTHNEETYYFCSQACRNLFEQSPSRYLDEQHPHLSEIDGVTVPRLSSGRARGDFEIDIDDPGSLGVGDRVTFTKAITDDDVRSFAEATSDTNALHLNEEFSEKTRFGSRIAHGTLVSGLISSALACFPGVTIYLSQNLEYNRPVSIGETLTASCEIVETLEGDEYRLTTRIENEAGKLVIHGTATVIIDNLPNTQMGSR
;
A
#
# COMPACT_ATOMS: atom_id res chain seq x y z
N MET A 1 2.46 -23.09 1.39
CA MET A 1 2.37 -24.41 2.05
C MET A 1 2.33 -25.43 0.92
N GLU A 2 3.45 -26.10 0.64
CA GLU A 2 3.46 -27.16 -0.39
C GLU A 2 2.79 -28.41 0.19
N VAL A 3 1.69 -28.84 -0.44
CA VAL A 3 0.95 -30.04 -0.07
C VAL A 3 1.41 -31.18 -1.00
N PRO A 4 1.86 -32.33 -0.49
CA PRO A 4 2.28 -33.45 -1.32
C PRO A 4 1.12 -33.97 -2.18
N SER A 5 1.37 -34.18 -3.48
CA SER A 5 0.36 -34.56 -4.49
C SER A 5 -0.19 -35.99 -4.36
N THR A 6 0.21 -36.74 -3.33
CA THR A 6 -0.05 -38.19 -3.25
C THR A 6 -1.19 -38.58 -2.31
N ASP A 7 -1.93 -37.64 -1.70
CA ASP A 7 -2.99 -38.01 -0.73
C ASP A 7 -4.19 -37.04 -0.65
N THR A 8 -4.55 -36.35 -1.75
CA THR A 8 -5.73 -35.46 -1.77
C THR A 8 -6.75 -35.90 -2.82
N GLU A 9 -7.83 -36.57 -2.39
CA GLU A 9 -9.01 -36.86 -3.23
C GLU A 9 -9.78 -35.59 -3.65
N ALA A 10 -9.51 -34.47 -2.96
CA ALA A 10 -10.20 -33.21 -3.16
C ALA A 10 -9.38 -32.27 -4.08
N THR A 11 -9.61 -32.35 -5.40
CA THR A 11 -9.00 -31.46 -6.42
C THR A 11 -10.05 -30.77 -7.29
N VAL A 12 -9.69 -29.63 -7.87
CA VAL A 12 -10.51 -28.90 -8.86
C VAL A 12 -9.60 -28.37 -9.96
N THR A 13 -10.01 -28.55 -11.21
CA THR A 13 -9.38 -27.88 -12.35
C THR A 13 -10.17 -26.61 -12.67
N HIS A 14 -9.48 -25.46 -12.67
CA HIS A 14 -10.04 -24.16 -13.01
C HIS A 14 -9.04 -23.41 -13.90
N ASN A 15 -9.47 -22.88 -15.04
CA ASN A 15 -8.61 -22.22 -16.04
C ASN A 15 -7.33 -23.00 -16.38
N GLU A 16 -7.48 -24.30 -16.64
CA GLU A 16 -6.38 -25.22 -17.03
C GLU A 16 -5.35 -25.52 -15.93
N GLU A 17 -5.47 -24.92 -14.75
CA GLU A 17 -4.67 -25.25 -13.57
C GLU A 17 -5.43 -26.18 -12.60
N THR A 18 -4.70 -27.09 -11.96
CA THR A 18 -5.27 -28.03 -10.97
C THR A 18 -4.90 -27.61 -9.55
N TYR A 19 -5.92 -27.32 -8.75
CA TYR A 19 -5.81 -26.91 -7.36
C TYR A 19 -6.06 -28.11 -6.44
N TYR A 20 -5.22 -28.24 -5.41
CA TYR A 20 -5.27 -29.32 -4.43
C TYR A 20 -5.75 -28.77 -3.08
N PHE A 21 -6.70 -29.46 -2.45
CA PHE A 21 -7.34 -28.99 -1.22
C PHE A 21 -7.13 -30.00 -0.08
N CYS A 22 -6.98 -29.47 1.13
CA CYS A 22 -6.81 -30.28 2.34
C CYS A 22 -8.08 -31.04 2.77
N SER A 23 -9.26 -30.70 2.19
CA SER A 23 -10.52 -31.37 2.48
C SER A 23 -11.58 -31.10 1.39
N GLN A 24 -12.60 -31.96 1.33
CA GLN A 24 -13.76 -31.77 0.44
C GLN A 24 -14.53 -30.49 0.74
N ALA A 25 -14.55 -30.04 2.00
CA ALA A 25 -15.20 -28.80 2.40
C ALA A 25 -14.49 -27.58 1.81
N CYS A 26 -13.16 -27.52 1.87
CA CYS A 26 -12.37 -26.43 1.25
C CYS A 26 -12.53 -26.42 -0.27
N ARG A 27 -12.53 -27.61 -0.89
CA ARG A 27 -12.81 -27.79 -2.32
C ARG A 27 -14.18 -27.22 -2.72
N ASN A 28 -15.22 -27.56 -1.97
CA ASN A 28 -16.58 -27.09 -2.25
C ASN A 28 -16.73 -25.58 -2.06
N LEU A 29 -16.02 -24.97 -1.10
CA LEU A 29 -15.98 -23.51 -0.93
C LEU A 29 -15.31 -22.83 -2.12
N PHE A 30 -14.21 -23.41 -2.62
CA PHE A 30 -13.54 -22.92 -3.82
C PHE A 30 -14.46 -23.01 -5.05
N GLU A 31 -15.12 -24.14 -5.31
CA GLU A 31 -16.03 -24.29 -6.47
C GLU A 31 -17.22 -23.30 -6.44
N GLN A 32 -17.70 -22.93 -5.25
CA GLN A 32 -18.80 -21.97 -5.10
C GLN A 32 -18.38 -20.53 -5.42
N SER A 33 -17.11 -20.18 -5.20
CA SER A 33 -16.60 -18.82 -5.45
C SER A 33 -15.10 -18.83 -5.74
N PRO A 34 -14.66 -19.33 -6.91
CA PRO A 34 -13.23 -19.48 -7.21
C PRO A 34 -12.47 -18.16 -7.13
N SER A 35 -13.08 -17.07 -7.61
CA SER A 35 -12.51 -15.71 -7.61
C SER A 35 -12.19 -15.16 -6.21
N ARG A 36 -12.71 -15.76 -5.14
CA ARG A 36 -12.35 -15.39 -3.75
C ARG A 36 -10.99 -15.92 -3.31
N TYR A 37 -10.49 -16.95 -4.00
CA TYR A 37 -9.32 -17.74 -3.60
C TYR A 37 -8.23 -17.77 -4.66
N LEU A 38 -8.59 -17.46 -5.90
CA LEU A 38 -7.65 -17.17 -6.96
C LEU A 38 -7.20 -15.74 -6.77
N ASP A 39 -5.91 -15.55 -6.55
CA ASP A 39 -5.31 -14.26 -6.85
C ASP A 39 -5.60 -14.03 -8.34
N GLU A 40 -6.36 -12.99 -8.67
CA GLU A 40 -6.38 -12.51 -10.06
C GLU A 40 -4.92 -12.42 -10.49
N GLN A 41 -4.57 -12.93 -11.68
CA GLN A 41 -3.28 -12.61 -12.27
C GLN A 41 -3.22 -11.09 -12.34
N HIS A 42 -2.62 -10.49 -11.32
CA HIS A 42 -2.67 -9.06 -11.12
C HIS A 42 -2.02 -8.48 -12.36
N PRO A 43 -2.74 -7.68 -13.17
CA PRO A 43 -2.04 -6.92 -14.18
C PRO A 43 -1.03 -6.08 -13.42
N HIS A 44 0.27 -6.36 -13.58
CA HIS A 44 1.36 -5.70 -12.84
C HIS A 44 1.40 -4.19 -13.11
N LEU A 45 0.59 -3.70 -14.04
CA LEU A 45 0.45 -2.34 -14.48
C LEU A 45 -1.04 -1.96 -14.46
N SER A 46 -1.37 -0.79 -13.90
CA SER A 46 -2.71 -0.19 -13.93
C SER A 46 -2.66 1.14 -14.69
N GLU A 47 -3.74 1.51 -15.36
CA GLU A 47 -3.90 2.82 -16.02
C GLU A 47 -4.69 3.76 -15.10
N ILE A 48 -4.12 4.91 -14.76
CA ILE A 48 -4.77 5.96 -13.97
C ILE A 48 -4.61 7.27 -14.74
N ASP A 49 -5.72 7.88 -15.15
CA ASP A 49 -5.74 9.14 -15.93
C ASP A 49 -4.81 9.15 -17.17
N GLY A 50 -4.62 7.98 -17.79
CA GLY A 50 -3.77 7.79 -18.97
C GLY A 50 -2.28 7.55 -18.66
N VAL A 51 -1.94 7.33 -17.39
CA VAL A 51 -0.60 7.01 -16.90
C VAL A 51 -0.54 5.54 -16.46
N THR A 52 0.40 4.79 -17.02
CA THR A 52 0.69 3.41 -16.62
C THR A 52 1.52 3.39 -15.33
N VAL A 53 1.01 2.75 -14.27
CA VAL A 53 1.69 2.62 -12.97
C VAL A 53 1.84 1.15 -12.57
N PRO A 54 2.98 0.72 -11.98
CA PRO A 54 3.18 -0.66 -11.61
C PRO A 54 2.42 -1.00 -10.32
N ARG A 55 1.28 -1.69 -10.46
CA ARG A 55 0.40 -2.01 -9.34
C ARG A 55 -0.13 -3.42 -9.35
N LEU A 56 -0.32 -3.94 -8.15
CA LEU A 56 -1.14 -5.12 -7.93
C LEU A 56 -2.52 -4.66 -7.46
N SER A 57 -3.57 -5.09 -8.15
CA SER A 57 -4.94 -5.03 -7.65
C SER A 57 -5.11 -6.01 -6.48
N SER A 58 -4.47 -5.79 -5.34
CA SER A 58 -4.77 -6.61 -4.18
C SER A 58 -6.19 -6.27 -3.73
N GLY A 59 -7.13 -7.21 -3.81
CA GLY A 59 -8.55 -6.98 -3.46
C GLY A 59 -8.79 -6.55 -2.00
N ARG A 60 -7.73 -6.47 -1.18
CA ARG A 60 -7.72 -5.94 0.18
C ARG A 60 -7.15 -4.53 0.30
N ALA A 61 -6.34 -4.06 -0.65
CA ALA A 61 -5.85 -2.68 -0.65
C ALA A 61 -7.02 -1.73 -0.98
N ARG A 62 -7.19 -0.71 -0.14
CA ARG A 62 -8.24 0.29 -0.24
C ARG A 62 -7.61 1.68 -0.28
N GLY A 63 -8.29 2.60 -0.95
CA GLY A 63 -7.96 4.02 -0.98
C GLY A 63 -7.94 4.61 -2.38
N ASP A 64 -7.94 5.92 -2.42
CA ASP A 64 -8.05 6.73 -3.63
C ASP A 64 -6.73 7.43 -3.91
N PHE A 65 -6.42 7.62 -5.19
CA PHE A 65 -5.15 8.18 -5.62
C PHE A 65 -5.40 9.30 -6.61
N GLU A 66 -4.53 10.30 -6.57
CA GLU A 66 -4.56 11.43 -7.48
C GLU A 66 -3.14 11.68 -7.98
N ILE A 67 -3.01 11.92 -9.28
CA ILE A 67 -1.75 12.20 -9.96
C ILE A 67 -1.89 13.60 -10.56
N ASP A 68 -0.99 14.50 -10.17
CA ASP A 68 -0.88 15.87 -10.68
C ASP A 68 0.54 16.03 -11.23
N ILE A 69 0.72 15.61 -12.49
CA ILE A 69 2.01 15.55 -13.19
C ILE A 69 1.84 16.19 -14.56
N ASP A 70 2.71 17.15 -14.89
CA ASP A 70 2.63 17.89 -16.16
C ASP A 70 3.02 17.02 -17.36
N ASP A 71 4.11 16.25 -17.25
CA ASP A 71 4.60 15.33 -18.27
C ASP A 71 5.06 13.99 -17.65
N PRO A 72 4.27 12.91 -17.77
CA PRO A 72 4.63 11.59 -17.24
C PRO A 72 5.94 11.00 -17.79
N GLY A 73 6.44 11.49 -18.93
CA GLY A 73 7.73 11.08 -19.49
C GLY A 73 8.92 11.89 -19.01
N SER A 74 8.70 12.97 -18.24
CA SER A 74 9.73 13.90 -17.80
C SER A 74 9.36 14.55 -16.46
N LEU A 75 9.57 13.81 -15.36
CA LEU A 75 9.27 14.28 -14.02
C LEU A 75 10.15 15.47 -13.59
N GLY A 76 9.55 16.42 -12.89
CA GLY A 76 10.19 17.66 -12.47
C GLY A 76 9.57 18.29 -11.21
N VAL A 77 10.11 19.44 -10.82
CA VAL A 77 9.64 20.21 -9.65
C VAL A 77 8.19 20.64 -9.84
N GLY A 78 7.36 20.41 -8.82
CA GLY A 78 5.93 20.68 -8.82
C GLY A 78 5.07 19.43 -9.04
N ASP A 79 5.62 18.39 -9.66
CA ASP A 79 4.90 17.12 -9.84
C ASP A 79 4.57 16.49 -8.50
N ARG A 80 3.32 16.04 -8.38
CA ARG A 80 2.74 15.60 -7.12
C ARG A 80 1.89 14.36 -7.29
N VAL A 81 1.99 13.47 -6.31
CA VAL A 81 1.12 12.30 -6.16
C VAL A 81 0.51 12.27 -4.77
N THR A 82 -0.73 11.79 -4.71
CA THR A 82 -1.52 11.74 -3.47
C THR A 82 -2.15 10.37 -3.29
N PHE A 83 -2.24 9.92 -2.04
CA PHE A 83 -2.98 8.73 -1.64
C PHE A 83 -3.84 9.00 -0.41
N THR A 84 -5.09 8.58 -0.45
CA THR A 84 -6.07 8.77 0.62
C THR A 84 -6.67 7.44 1.07
N LYS A 85 -6.65 7.15 2.37
CA LYS A 85 -7.41 6.04 2.97
C LYS A 85 -7.76 6.27 4.42
N ALA A 86 -8.80 5.59 4.88
CA ALA A 86 -9.09 5.40 6.30
C ALA A 86 -8.10 4.41 6.94
N ILE A 87 -7.59 4.74 8.13
CA ILE A 87 -6.81 3.81 8.95
C ILE A 87 -7.76 3.02 9.84
N THR A 88 -7.97 1.75 9.53
CA THR A 88 -8.94 0.89 10.24
C THR A 88 -8.34 0.16 11.43
N ASP A 89 -9.19 -0.41 12.29
CA ASP A 89 -8.72 -1.29 13.39
C ASP A 89 -7.99 -2.52 12.84
N ASP A 90 -8.43 -3.04 11.69
CA ASP A 90 -7.79 -4.16 11.00
C ASP A 90 -6.37 -3.80 10.51
N ASP A 91 -6.16 -2.58 10.01
CA ASP A 91 -4.83 -2.08 9.65
C ASP A 91 -3.91 -2.04 10.87
N VAL A 92 -4.40 -1.51 12.00
CA VAL A 92 -3.62 -1.41 13.26
C VAL A 92 -3.22 -2.79 13.79
N ARG A 93 -4.15 -3.75 13.77
CA ARG A 93 -3.87 -5.14 14.19
C ARG A 93 -2.90 -5.83 13.26
N SER A 94 -3.12 -5.72 11.95
CA SER A 94 -2.27 -6.32 10.93
C SER A 94 -0.84 -5.76 11.00
N PHE A 95 -0.70 -4.45 11.25
CA PHE A 95 0.60 -3.82 11.45
C PHE A 95 1.29 -4.32 12.72
N ALA A 96 0.58 -4.42 13.84
CA ALA A 96 1.13 -4.95 15.08
C ALA A 96 1.63 -6.40 14.92
N GLU A 97 0.90 -7.24 14.19
CA GLU A 97 1.32 -8.61 13.86
C GLU A 97 2.57 -8.63 12.97
N ALA A 98 2.57 -7.83 11.90
CA ALA A 98 3.68 -7.80 10.95
C ALA A 98 4.98 -7.24 11.55
N THR A 99 4.88 -6.26 12.44
CA THR A 99 6.04 -5.56 13.03
C THR A 99 6.42 -6.02 14.42
N SER A 100 5.55 -6.82 15.07
CA SER A 100 5.61 -7.15 16.49
C SER A 100 5.48 -5.95 17.44
N ASP A 101 5.10 -4.75 16.95
CA ASP A 101 4.76 -3.61 17.81
C ASP A 101 3.37 -3.80 18.43
N THR A 102 3.38 -4.52 19.56
CA THR A 102 2.21 -4.87 20.35
C THR A 102 1.98 -3.92 21.53
N ASN A 103 2.48 -2.69 21.44
CA ASN A 103 2.27 -1.69 22.48
C ASN A 103 0.77 -1.53 22.80
N ALA A 104 0.42 -1.68 24.08
CA ALA A 104 -0.96 -1.66 24.57
C ALA A 104 -1.71 -0.38 24.18
N LEU A 105 -0.99 0.73 23.96
CA LEU A 105 -1.57 1.99 23.48
C LEU A 105 -2.37 1.84 22.18
N HIS A 106 -1.96 0.93 21.29
CA HIS A 106 -2.60 0.73 19.98
C HIS A 106 -3.71 -0.33 20.03
N LEU A 107 -3.66 -1.24 21.01
CA LEU A 107 -4.44 -2.50 20.98
C LEU A 107 -5.44 -2.66 22.12
N ASN A 108 -5.27 -1.95 23.24
CA ASN A 108 -6.08 -2.13 24.44
C ASN A 108 -6.80 -0.82 24.82
N GLU A 109 -8.13 -0.82 24.70
CA GLU A 109 -8.98 0.34 25.00
C GLU A 109 -8.83 0.79 26.47
N GLU A 110 -9.02 -0.13 27.42
CA GLU A 110 -8.98 0.15 28.87
C GLU A 110 -7.62 0.71 29.32
N PHE A 111 -6.53 0.25 28.70
CA PHE A 111 -5.20 0.81 28.93
C PHE A 111 -5.09 2.21 28.33
N SER A 112 -5.53 2.38 27.09
CA SER A 112 -5.41 3.65 26.35
C SER A 112 -6.22 4.80 26.97
N GLU A 113 -7.39 4.51 27.54
CA GLU A 113 -8.22 5.46 28.29
C GLU A 113 -7.48 6.10 29.48
N LYS A 114 -6.52 5.37 30.06
CA LYS A 114 -5.69 5.82 31.19
C LYS A 114 -4.49 6.66 30.75
N THR A 115 -4.26 6.79 29.44
CA THR A 115 -3.16 7.58 28.88
C THR A 115 -3.60 9.01 28.58
N ARG A 116 -2.64 9.88 28.23
CA ARG A 116 -2.94 11.26 27.80
C ARG A 116 -3.82 11.35 26.54
N PHE A 117 -3.94 10.26 25.78
CA PHE A 117 -4.71 10.23 24.54
C PHE A 117 -6.20 9.95 24.80
N GLY A 118 -6.53 9.25 25.89
CA GLY A 118 -7.92 8.95 26.28
C GLY A 118 -8.62 7.88 25.43
N SER A 119 -7.96 7.34 24.40
CA SER A 119 -8.43 6.25 23.54
C SER A 119 -7.25 5.64 22.80
N ARG A 120 -7.48 4.54 22.08
CA ARG A 120 -6.47 3.95 21.19
C ARG A 120 -6.16 4.90 20.03
N ILE A 121 -4.90 4.89 19.60
CA ILE A 121 -4.41 5.63 18.44
C ILE A 121 -3.66 4.68 17.51
N ALA A 122 -3.61 4.99 16.22
CA ALA A 122 -2.84 4.20 15.27
C ALA A 122 -1.32 4.33 15.50
N HIS A 123 -0.55 3.33 15.06
CA HIS A 123 0.92 3.42 15.03
C HIS A 123 1.36 4.54 14.09
N GLY A 124 2.28 5.39 14.53
CA GLY A 124 2.83 6.45 13.65
C GLY A 124 3.47 5.88 12.39
N THR A 125 4.20 4.77 12.51
CA THR A 125 4.86 4.09 11.39
C THR A 125 3.87 3.44 10.42
N LEU A 126 2.71 2.96 10.89
CA LEU A 126 1.63 2.52 10.01
C LEU A 126 1.13 3.69 9.16
N VAL A 127 0.90 4.83 9.81
CA VAL A 127 0.43 6.05 9.14
C VAL A 127 1.47 6.57 8.14
N SER A 128 2.76 6.58 8.49
CA SER A 128 3.81 7.01 7.55
C SER A 128 3.95 6.08 6.34
N GLY A 129 3.51 4.82 6.46
CA GLY A 129 3.42 3.89 5.32
C GLY A 129 2.55 4.41 4.17
N LEU A 130 1.59 5.31 4.43
CA LEU A 130 0.80 5.95 3.38
C LEU A 130 1.64 6.77 2.39
N ILE A 131 2.79 7.29 2.83
CA ILE A 131 3.76 7.95 1.95
C ILE A 131 4.27 6.97 0.90
N SER A 132 4.58 5.74 1.30
CA SER A 132 5.01 4.69 0.35
C SER A 132 3.92 4.37 -0.66
N SER A 133 2.64 4.39 -0.25
CA SER A 133 1.52 4.17 -1.16
C SER A 133 1.32 5.32 -2.15
N ALA A 134 1.53 6.57 -1.71
CA ALA A 134 1.52 7.73 -2.59
C ALA A 134 2.67 7.69 -3.60
N LEU A 135 3.91 7.43 -3.14
CA LEU A 135 5.09 7.31 -4.01
C LEU A 135 4.92 6.25 -5.10
N ALA A 136 4.21 5.16 -4.83
CA ALA A 136 3.90 4.11 -5.82
C ALA A 136 2.99 4.58 -6.98
N CYS A 137 2.55 5.84 -6.98
CA CYS A 137 1.74 6.42 -8.05
C CYS A 137 2.55 7.22 -9.07
N PHE A 138 3.83 7.49 -8.82
CA PHE A 138 4.67 8.09 -9.84
C PHE A 138 4.78 7.14 -11.05
N PRO A 139 4.80 7.66 -12.29
CA PRO A 139 5.06 6.86 -13.48
C PRO A 139 6.49 6.33 -13.40
N GLY A 140 6.63 5.00 -13.45
CA GLY A 140 7.93 4.35 -13.32
C GLY A 140 8.09 3.47 -12.09
N VAL A 141 9.32 3.07 -11.83
CA VAL A 141 9.72 2.27 -10.67
C VAL A 141 10.34 3.21 -9.65
N THR A 142 9.61 3.51 -8.58
CA THR A 142 10.10 4.38 -7.50
C THR A 142 10.93 3.57 -6.50
N ILE A 143 12.19 3.99 -6.30
CA ILE A 143 13.13 3.44 -5.33
C ILE A 143 13.30 4.44 -4.20
N TYR A 144 12.92 4.02 -2.99
CA TYR A 144 12.89 4.88 -1.81
C TYR A 144 14.24 4.87 -1.08
N LEU A 145 15.01 5.94 -1.19
CA LEU A 145 16.39 5.99 -0.67
C LEU A 145 16.46 6.46 0.79
N SER A 146 15.73 7.52 1.13
CA SER A 146 15.71 8.05 2.49
C SER A 146 14.40 8.74 2.83
N GLN A 147 14.07 8.78 4.12
CA GLN A 147 12.89 9.45 4.64
C GLN A 147 13.17 10.06 6.03
N ASN A 148 12.81 11.33 6.21
CA ASN A 148 12.78 12.02 7.50
C ASN A 148 11.34 12.34 7.89
N LEU A 149 10.94 12.11 9.15
CA LEU A 149 9.55 12.28 9.61
C LEU A 149 9.46 13.04 10.92
N GLU A 150 8.49 13.93 11.01
CA GLU A 150 8.00 14.58 12.21
C GLU A 150 6.54 14.17 12.44
N TYR A 151 6.23 13.67 13.64
CA TYR A 151 4.87 13.29 14.04
C TYR A 151 4.22 14.43 14.81
N ASN A 152 3.36 15.20 14.14
CA ASN A 152 2.77 16.40 14.70
C ASN A 152 1.48 16.11 15.50
N ARG A 153 0.74 15.05 15.13
CA ARG A 153 -0.55 14.71 15.77
C ARG A 153 -0.76 13.20 15.87
N PRO A 154 -1.41 12.70 16.94
CA PRO A 154 -1.90 11.33 16.99
C PRO A 154 -3.07 11.15 16.01
N VAL A 155 -3.24 9.92 15.52
CA VAL A 155 -4.30 9.54 14.59
C VAL A 155 -5.29 8.64 15.30
N SER A 156 -6.57 8.98 15.21
CA SER A 156 -7.64 8.14 15.75
C SER A 156 -7.91 6.97 14.80
N ILE A 157 -8.22 5.80 15.36
CA ILE A 157 -8.63 4.65 14.53
C ILE A 157 -9.95 4.99 13.83
N GLY A 158 -10.01 4.77 12.53
CA GLY A 158 -11.12 5.11 11.63
C GLY A 158 -10.95 6.44 10.90
N GLU A 159 -9.92 7.23 11.22
CA GLU A 159 -9.67 8.53 10.58
C GLU A 159 -9.16 8.34 9.14
N THR A 160 -9.71 9.13 8.21
CA THR A 160 -9.24 9.22 6.82
C THR A 160 -8.08 10.20 6.72
N LEU A 161 -6.99 9.73 6.13
CA LEU A 161 -5.75 10.47 5.96
C LEU A 161 -5.38 10.55 4.49
N THR A 162 -4.82 11.69 4.10
CA THR A 162 -4.32 11.99 2.76
C THR A 162 -2.81 12.19 2.86
N ALA A 163 -2.04 11.32 2.22
CA ALA A 163 -0.60 11.45 2.05
C ALA A 163 -0.28 12.09 0.71
N SER A 164 0.53 13.15 0.69
CA SER A 164 0.98 13.83 -0.53
C SER A 164 2.50 13.87 -0.60
N CYS A 165 3.03 13.55 -1.78
CA CYS A 165 4.45 13.63 -2.11
C CYS A 165 4.64 14.57 -3.29
N GLU A 166 5.44 15.62 -3.14
CA GLU A 166 5.68 16.63 -4.18
C GLU A 166 7.18 16.77 -4.40
N ILE A 167 7.60 16.72 -5.68
CA ILE A 167 8.99 16.96 -6.07
C ILE A 167 9.32 18.43 -5.87
N VAL A 168 10.30 18.71 -5.02
CA VAL A 168 10.75 20.08 -4.72
C VAL A 168 12.14 20.37 -5.28
N GLU A 169 12.89 19.35 -5.69
CA GLU A 169 14.20 19.49 -6.30
C GLU A 169 14.56 18.24 -7.11
N THR A 170 15.10 18.46 -8.31
CA THR A 170 15.78 17.43 -9.10
C THR A 170 17.25 17.39 -8.70
N LEU A 171 17.74 16.21 -8.34
CA LEU A 171 19.12 15.96 -7.98
C LEU A 171 19.89 15.48 -9.24
N GLU A 172 20.79 14.50 -9.10
CA GLU A 172 21.55 13.98 -10.24
C GLU A 172 20.78 12.85 -10.94
N GLY A 173 20.58 12.96 -12.26
CA GLY A 173 19.82 11.98 -13.03
C GLY A 173 18.34 11.95 -12.65
N ASP A 174 17.80 10.76 -12.45
CA ASP A 174 16.39 10.52 -12.09
C ASP A 174 16.18 10.46 -10.56
N GLU A 175 17.08 11.11 -9.80
CA GLU A 175 16.98 11.26 -8.35
C GLU A 175 16.26 12.57 -7.98
N TYR A 176 15.32 12.48 -7.04
CA TYR A 176 14.48 13.60 -6.64
C TYR A 176 14.41 13.73 -5.13
N ARG A 177 14.35 14.98 -4.65
CA ARG A 177 13.96 15.30 -3.28
C ARG A 177 12.52 15.77 -3.24
N LEU A 178 11.76 15.20 -2.32
CA LEU A 178 10.33 15.46 -2.16
C LEU A 178 10.01 16.00 -0.78
N THR A 179 8.99 16.84 -0.70
CA THR A 179 8.26 17.01 0.55
C THR A 179 7.23 15.90 0.70
N THR A 180 7.08 15.41 1.93
CA THR A 180 6.06 14.40 2.25
C THR A 180 5.18 14.94 3.38
N ARG A 181 3.86 14.88 3.18
CA ARG A 181 2.88 15.39 4.13
C ARG A 181 1.76 14.39 4.29
N ILE A 182 1.26 14.22 5.50
CA ILE A 182 0.01 13.51 5.76
C ILE A 182 -0.90 14.45 6.51
N GLU A 183 -2.11 14.65 5.99
CA GLU A 183 -3.15 15.48 6.57
C GLU A 183 -4.42 14.65 6.80
N ASN A 184 -5.23 15.04 7.78
CA ASN A 184 -6.56 14.45 7.97
C ASN A 184 -7.64 15.21 7.18
N GLU A 185 -8.87 14.74 7.19
CA GLU A 185 -10.00 15.38 6.47
C GLU A 185 -10.26 16.84 6.88
N ALA A 186 -9.82 17.24 8.07
CA ALA A 186 -9.92 18.62 8.53
C ALA A 186 -8.74 19.51 8.08
N GLY A 187 -7.86 19.00 7.20
CA GLY A 187 -6.67 19.70 6.72
C GLY A 187 -5.59 19.89 7.78
N LYS A 188 -5.63 19.12 8.87
CA LYS A 188 -4.62 19.22 9.94
C LYS A 188 -3.43 18.33 9.61
N LEU A 189 -2.24 18.92 9.63
CA LEU A 189 -0.96 18.21 9.45
C LEU A 189 -0.74 17.16 10.55
N VAL A 190 -0.68 15.90 10.16
CA VAL A 190 -0.45 14.74 11.04
C VAL A 190 1.03 14.36 11.02
N ILE A 191 1.61 14.23 9.83
CA ILE A 191 3.03 13.93 9.62
C ILE A 191 3.58 14.91 8.59
N HIS A 192 4.79 15.39 8.84
CA HIS A 192 5.58 16.17 7.89
C HIS A 192 6.94 15.53 7.69
N GLY A 193 7.49 15.63 6.50
CA GLY A 193 8.76 15.00 6.19
C GLY A 193 9.34 15.38 4.85
N THR A 194 10.46 14.74 4.55
CA THR A 194 11.15 14.82 3.26
C THR A 194 11.62 13.43 2.85
N ALA A 195 11.48 13.11 1.57
CA ALA A 195 12.00 11.89 0.96
C ALA A 195 13.11 12.21 -0.04
N THR A 196 14.01 11.25 -0.24
CA THR A 196 14.83 11.16 -1.45
C THR A 196 14.49 9.85 -2.15
N VAL A 197 14.23 9.92 -3.45
CA VAL A 197 13.86 8.76 -4.28
C VAL A 197 14.58 8.79 -5.62
N ILE A 198 14.70 7.63 -6.26
CA ILE A 198 14.98 7.51 -7.69
C ILE A 198 13.70 7.03 -8.36
N ILE A 199 13.37 7.54 -9.55
CA ILE A 199 12.21 7.09 -10.33
C ILE A 199 12.69 6.63 -11.70
N ASP A 200 12.91 5.32 -11.84
CA ASP A 200 13.34 4.73 -13.10
C ASP A 200 12.17 4.57 -14.07
N ASN A 201 12.46 4.61 -15.36
CA ASN A 201 11.49 4.22 -16.39
C ASN A 201 11.02 2.77 -16.18
N LEU A 202 9.76 2.49 -16.53
CA LEU A 202 9.26 1.11 -16.55
C LEU A 202 10.10 0.26 -17.51
N PRO A 203 10.41 -1.01 -17.17
CA PRO A 203 11.11 -1.90 -18.08
C PRO A 203 10.29 -2.12 -19.36
N ASN A 204 10.96 -2.08 -20.51
CA ASN A 204 10.34 -2.37 -21.81
C ASN A 204 9.66 -3.75 -21.78
N THR A 205 8.34 -3.80 -21.92
CA THR A 205 7.52 -5.02 -21.91
C THR A 205 7.65 -5.89 -23.17
N GLN A 206 8.68 -5.69 -23.99
CA GLN A 206 9.08 -6.65 -25.04
C GLN A 206 9.79 -7.87 -24.40
N MET A 207 9.11 -8.55 -23.48
CA MET A 207 9.53 -9.87 -23.03
C MET A 207 9.04 -10.87 -24.09
N GLY A 208 9.93 -11.16 -25.05
CA GLY A 208 9.64 -12.03 -26.17
C GLY A 208 9.15 -13.41 -25.74
N SER A 209 8.18 -13.92 -26.49
CA SER A 209 7.81 -15.34 -26.52
C SER A 209 9.07 -16.21 -26.57
N ARG A 210 9.32 -16.97 -25.50
CA ARG A 210 10.18 -18.14 -25.51
C ARG A 210 9.39 -19.32 -24.98
#